data_AF-A0A6P6XUT5-F1
#
_entry.id   AF-A0A6P6XUT5-F1
#
_cell.length_a   1.000
_cell.length_b   1.000
_cell.length_c   1.000
_cell.angle_alpha   90.00
_cell.angle_beta   90.00
_cell.angle_gamma   90.00
#
_symmetry.space_group_name_H-M   'P 1'
#
loop_
_entity.id
_entity.type
_entity.pdbx_description
1 polymer ?
#
loop_
_entity_poly.entity_id
_entity_poly.type
_entity_poly.pdbx_seq_one_letter_code
_entity_poly.pdbx_strand_id
1 'polypeptide(L)'
;MIKEAEKFSDEDKKIKERVEAKNELESYAYSLKNQMGDKEKLGGKLSDDDKSTMEKAIDEAIKWLDSNSEADVEEFKAQKKQLEDIVQPIITKLYASTGGGGAGGGEAGAGTDDEFNKDEL
;
A
#
# COMPACT_ATOMS: atom_id res chain seq x y z
N MET A 1 20.11 -18.90 -28.32
CA MET A 1 18.96 -19.67 -27.81
C MET A 1 18.87 -19.66 -26.28
N ILE A 2 19.73 -20.34 -25.50
CA ILE A 2 19.62 -20.34 -24.02
C ILE A 2 19.84 -18.94 -23.40
N LYS A 3 20.91 -18.24 -23.81
CA LYS A 3 21.24 -16.88 -23.31
C LYS A 3 20.22 -15.80 -23.67
N GLU A 4 19.45 -16.00 -24.74
CA GLU A 4 18.38 -15.08 -25.13
C GLU A 4 17.15 -15.34 -24.26
N ALA A 5 16.77 -16.60 -24.06
CA ALA A 5 15.64 -16.96 -23.19
C ALA A 5 15.82 -16.50 -21.73
N GLU A 6 17.03 -16.60 -21.18
CA GLU A 6 17.34 -16.08 -19.83
C GLU A 6 17.18 -14.55 -19.76
N LYS A 7 17.72 -13.82 -20.75
CA LYS A 7 17.61 -12.36 -20.81
C LYS A 7 16.15 -11.88 -20.92
N PHE A 8 15.31 -12.56 -21.71
CA PHE A 8 13.89 -12.23 -21.79
C PHE A 8 13.19 -12.48 -20.45
N SER A 9 13.52 -13.57 -19.76
CA SER A 9 12.94 -13.90 -18.46
C SER A 9 13.23 -12.85 -17.38
N ASP A 10 14.45 -12.30 -17.34
CA ASP A 10 14.82 -11.29 -16.33
C ASP A 10 14.21 -9.91 -16.61
N GLU A 11 14.08 -9.52 -17.88
CA GLU A 11 13.45 -8.24 -18.25
C GLU A 11 11.92 -8.30 -18.01
N ASP A 12 11.26 -9.42 -18.31
CA ASP A 12 9.85 -9.63 -18.02
C ASP A 12 9.57 -9.56 -16.49
N LYS A 13 10.46 -10.14 -15.68
CA LYS A 13 10.37 -10.05 -14.21
C LYS A 13 10.44 -8.61 -13.72
N LYS A 14 11.44 -7.84 -14.17
CA LYS A 14 11.58 -6.43 -13.74
C LYS A 14 10.38 -5.58 -14.13
N ILE A 15 9.84 -5.78 -15.34
CA ILE A 15 8.65 -5.07 -15.80
C ILE A 15 7.46 -5.42 -14.90
N LYS A 16 7.29 -6.72 -14.60
CA LYS A 16 6.22 -7.19 -13.71
C LYS A 16 6.35 -6.57 -12.32
N GLU A 17 7.53 -6.66 -11.69
CA GLU A 17 7.78 -6.11 -10.36
C GLU A 17 7.54 -4.61 -10.30
N ARG A 18 7.90 -3.88 -11.36
CA ARG A 18 7.65 -2.43 -11.46
C ARG A 18 6.17 -2.12 -11.49
N VAL A 19 5.40 -2.87 -12.30
CA VAL A 19 3.95 -2.71 -12.39
C VAL A 19 3.28 -3.06 -11.06
N GLU A 20 3.72 -4.13 -10.40
CA GLU A 20 3.21 -4.52 -9.08
C GLU A 20 3.48 -3.43 -8.03
N ALA A 21 4.73 -2.96 -7.91
CA ALA A 21 5.09 -1.92 -6.94
C ALA A 21 4.31 -0.61 -7.17
N LYS A 22 4.13 -0.22 -8.43
CA LYS A 22 3.30 0.94 -8.80
C LYS A 22 1.84 0.75 -8.37
N ASN A 23 1.25 -0.40 -8.71
CA ASN A 23 -0.15 -0.72 -8.39
C ASN A 23 -0.38 -0.78 -6.88
N GLU A 24 0.60 -1.26 -6.11
CA GLU A 24 0.52 -1.28 -4.65
C GLU A 24 0.46 0.14 -4.05
N LEU A 25 1.36 1.03 -4.49
CA LEU A 25 1.35 2.43 -4.05
C LEU A 25 0.04 3.13 -4.45
N GLU A 26 -0.37 2.97 -5.71
CA GLU A 26 -1.60 3.56 -6.23
C GLU A 26 -2.82 3.07 -5.45
N SER A 27 -2.98 1.75 -5.33
CA SER A 27 -4.10 1.14 -4.61
C SER A 27 -4.14 1.59 -3.15
N TYR A 28 -2.98 1.66 -2.49
CA TYR A 28 -2.90 2.09 -1.10
C TYR A 28 -3.32 3.56 -0.93
N ALA A 29 -2.77 4.47 -1.75
CA ALA A 29 -3.09 5.89 -1.69
C ALA A 29 -4.58 6.16 -1.96
N TYR A 30 -5.16 5.54 -2.99
CA TYR A 30 -6.59 5.71 -3.30
C TYR A 30 -7.51 5.04 -2.29
N SER A 31 -7.13 3.89 -1.73
CA SER A 31 -7.88 3.25 -0.65
C SER A 31 -7.98 4.17 0.57
N LEU A 32 -6.86 4.78 1.00
CA LEU A 32 -6.84 5.73 2.11
C LEU A 32 -7.67 6.97 1.79
N LYS A 33 -7.54 7.54 0.59
CA LYS A 33 -8.34 8.69 0.13
C LYS A 33 -9.83 8.41 0.23
N ASN A 34 -10.27 7.24 -0.21
CA ASN A 34 -11.66 6.80 -0.13
C ASN A 34 -12.12 6.64 1.33
N GLN A 35 -11.31 6.02 2.19
CA GLN A 35 -11.63 5.85 3.62
C GLN A 35 -11.74 7.19 4.37
N MET A 36 -10.98 8.21 3.96
CA MET A 36 -11.03 9.55 4.55
C MET A 36 -12.18 10.42 4.02
N GLY A 37 -12.65 10.15 2.81
CA GLY A 37 -13.89 10.74 2.28
C GLY A 37 -15.15 10.17 2.94
N ASP A 38 -15.04 8.99 3.53
CA ASP A 38 -16.14 8.26 4.16
C ASP A 38 -16.26 8.59 5.67
N LYS A 39 -17.37 9.22 6.06
CA LYS A 39 -17.66 9.61 7.45
C LYS A 39 -17.81 8.41 8.39
N GLU A 40 -18.18 7.24 7.88
CA GLU A 40 -18.33 6.02 8.69
C GLU A 40 -16.98 5.32 8.94
N LYS A 41 -15.93 5.70 8.18
CA LYS A 41 -14.58 5.14 8.27
C LYS A 41 -13.60 6.13 8.92
N LEU A 42 -12.49 6.43 8.26
CA LEU A 42 -11.46 7.32 8.80
C LEU A 42 -11.95 8.77 8.83
N GLY A 43 -12.75 9.18 7.85
CA GLY A 43 -13.20 10.56 7.68
C GLY A 43 -14.02 11.14 8.83
N GLY A 44 -14.70 10.31 9.63
CA GLY A 44 -15.44 10.72 10.82
C GLY A 44 -14.78 10.35 12.16
N LYS A 45 -13.62 9.70 12.12
CA LYS A 45 -12.91 9.20 13.32
C LYS A 45 -11.60 9.94 13.59
N LEU A 46 -10.97 10.47 12.56
CA LEU A 46 -9.73 11.24 12.68
C LEU A 46 -9.99 12.65 13.23
N SER A 47 -9.01 13.18 13.96
CA SER A 47 -8.95 14.61 14.28
C SER A 47 -8.68 15.43 13.01
N ASP A 48 -9.02 16.72 13.02
CA ASP A 48 -8.77 17.62 11.88
C ASP A 48 -7.28 17.70 11.51
N ASP A 49 -6.38 17.72 12.52
CA ASP A 49 -4.93 17.71 12.33
C ASP A 49 -4.42 16.41 11.69
N ASP A 50 -4.86 15.26 12.22
CA ASP A 50 -4.48 13.94 11.70
C ASP A 50 -5.01 13.76 10.26
N LYS A 51 -6.25 14.22 10.01
CA LYS A 51 -6.86 14.21 8.68
C LYS A 51 -6.09 15.07 7.69
N SER A 52 -5.77 16.32 8.04
CA SER A 52 -5.00 17.20 7.16
C SER A 52 -3.61 16.65 6.83
N THR A 53 -2.97 15.99 7.81
CA THR A 53 -1.67 15.35 7.62
C THR A 53 -1.76 14.18 6.63
N MET A 54 -2.76 13.30 6.79
CA MET A 54 -2.97 12.20 5.86
C MET A 54 -3.38 12.67 4.46
N GLU A 55 -4.26 13.68 4.35
CA GLU A 55 -4.67 14.26 3.05
C GLU A 55 -3.47 14.76 2.27
N LYS A 56 -2.59 15.51 2.91
CA LYS A 56 -1.37 16.01 2.27
C LYS A 56 -0.47 14.88 1.81
N ALA A 57 -0.17 13.90 2.66
CA ALA A 57 0.71 12.79 2.32
C ALA A 57 0.16 11.94 1.16
N ILE A 58 -1.16 11.68 1.16
CA ILE A 58 -1.83 10.93 0.08
C ILE A 58 -1.79 11.73 -1.23
N ASP A 59 -2.14 13.01 -1.20
CA ASP A 59 -2.14 13.84 -2.41
C ASP A 59 -0.71 14.04 -2.96
N GLU A 60 0.30 14.13 -2.11
CA GLU A 60 1.71 14.16 -2.52
C GLU A 60 2.13 12.85 -3.17
N ALA A 61 1.76 11.69 -2.60
CA ALA A 61 2.04 10.39 -3.17
C ALA A 61 1.35 10.19 -4.54
N ILE A 62 0.09 10.61 -4.69
CA ILE A 62 -0.65 10.54 -5.97
C ILE A 62 0.01 11.46 -7.02
N LYS A 63 0.34 12.71 -6.66
CA LYS A 63 1.03 13.61 -7.59
C LYS A 63 2.39 13.07 -8.02
N TRP A 64 3.10 12.44 -7.09
CA TRP A 64 4.37 11.79 -7.39
C TRP A 64 4.16 10.62 -8.36
N LEU A 65 3.16 9.75 -8.14
CA LEU A 65 2.80 8.66 -9.05
C LEU A 65 2.49 9.17 -10.47
N ASP A 66 1.70 10.23 -10.58
CA ASP A 66 1.32 10.83 -11.87
C ASP A 66 2.54 11.37 -12.63
N SER A 67 3.51 11.93 -11.90
CA SER A 67 4.72 12.53 -12.47
C SER A 67 5.83 11.50 -12.73
N ASN A 68 5.80 10.35 -12.04
CA ASN A 68 6.87 9.35 -12.04
C ASN A 68 6.32 7.97 -12.45
N SER A 69 5.43 7.96 -13.45
CA SER A 69 4.71 6.75 -13.87
C SER A 69 5.59 5.61 -14.40
N GLU A 70 6.86 5.90 -14.72
CA GLU A 70 7.88 5.00 -15.23
C GLU A 70 9.02 4.71 -14.26
N ALA A 71 8.95 5.19 -13.01
CA ALA A 71 9.97 5.03 -11.98
C ALA A 71 10.38 3.56 -11.75
N ASP A 72 11.54 3.36 -11.14
CA ASP A 72 12.01 2.01 -10.82
C ASP A 72 11.28 1.42 -9.61
N VAL A 73 11.34 0.09 -9.48
CA VAL A 73 10.70 -0.69 -8.40
C VAL A 73 11.00 -0.11 -7.02
N GLU A 74 12.26 0.23 -6.78
CA GLU A 74 12.73 0.73 -5.48
C GLU A 74 12.19 2.13 -5.17
N GLU A 75 11.96 2.96 -6.20
CA GLU A 75 11.36 4.29 -6.03
C GLU A 75 9.88 4.18 -5.65
N PHE A 76 9.12 3.30 -6.32
CA PHE A 76 7.72 3.03 -5.94
C PHE A 76 7.61 2.50 -4.50
N LYS A 77 8.49 1.56 -4.12
CA LYS A 77 8.54 1.04 -2.74
C LYS A 77 8.91 2.11 -1.73
N ALA A 78 9.89 2.97 -2.05
CA ALA A 78 10.30 4.06 -1.17
C ALA A 78 9.15 5.07 -0.96
N GLN A 79 8.46 5.44 -2.03
CA GLN A 79 7.32 6.36 -1.95
C GLN A 79 6.16 5.75 -1.16
N LYS A 80 5.89 4.45 -1.32
CA LYS A 80 4.91 3.70 -0.51
C LYS A 80 5.30 3.73 0.97
N LYS A 81 6.55 3.44 1.29
CA LYS A 81 7.04 3.46 2.67
C LYS A 81 6.92 4.84 3.31
N GLN A 82 7.23 5.91 2.57
CA GLN A 82 7.06 7.28 3.06
C GLN A 82 5.60 7.59 3.40
N LEU A 83 4.66 7.13 2.58
CA LEU A 83 3.23 7.27 2.87
C LEU A 83 2.83 6.45 4.11
N GLU A 84 3.30 5.21 4.21
CA GLU A 84 3.06 4.33 5.37
C GLU A 84 3.60 4.92 6.68
N ASP A 85 4.83 5.45 6.68
CA ASP A 85 5.49 6.02 7.86
C ASP A 85 4.70 7.21 8.45
N ILE A 86 3.91 7.91 7.63
CA ILE A 86 3.01 9.00 8.08
C ILE A 86 1.66 8.43 8.53
N VAL A 87 1.11 7.49 7.78
CA VAL A 87 -0.27 7.01 7.96
C VAL A 87 -0.40 6.00 9.09
N GLN A 88 0.53 5.04 9.20
CA GLN A 88 0.51 3.98 10.22
C GLN A 88 0.46 4.47 11.67
N PRO A 89 1.26 5.47 12.10
CA PRO A 89 1.16 5.96 13.48
C PRO A 89 -0.20 6.62 13.78
N ILE A 90 -0.80 7.30 12.81
CA ILE A 90 -2.12 7.93 12.95
C ILE A 90 -3.21 6.86 13.09
N ILE A 91 -3.19 5.85 12.22
CA ILE A 91 -4.13 4.72 12.28
C ILE A 91 -3.97 3.95 13.59
N THR A 92 -2.74 3.69 14.02
CA THR A 92 -2.45 2.99 15.28
C THR A 92 -2.97 3.77 16.48
N LYS A 93 -2.71 5.08 16.54
CA LYS A 93 -3.25 5.98 17.57
C LYS A 93 -4.79 5.96 17.58
N LEU A 94 -5.42 5.98 16.40
CA LEU A 94 -6.87 5.93 16.27
C LEU A 94 -7.48 4.62 16.79
N TYR A 95 -6.89 3.47 16.45
CA TYR A 95 -7.35 2.19 16.95
C TYR A 95 -7.09 2.04 18.46
N ALA A 96 -5.98 2.56 18.97
CA ALA A 96 -5.70 2.59 20.41
C ALA A 96 -6.72 3.46 21.17
N SER A 97 -7.12 4.62 20.61
CA SER A 97 -8.12 5.50 21.23
C SER A 97 -9.55 4.98 21.12
N THR A 98 -9.86 4.21 20.08
CA THR A 98 -11.17 3.59 19.87
C THR A 98 -11.28 2.23 20.59
N GLY A 99 -10.13 1.62 20.92
CA GLY A 99 -9.97 0.25 21.44
C GLY A 99 -9.69 0.16 22.94
N GLY A 100 -10.30 1.02 23.75
CA GLY A 100 -10.39 0.81 25.20
C GLY A 100 -11.32 -0.36 25.55
N GLY A 101 -10.94 -1.58 25.15
CA GLY A 101 -11.69 -2.80 25.41
C GLY A 101 -11.36 -3.93 24.43
N GLY A 102 -10.26 -4.64 24.64
CA GLY A 102 -10.00 -5.93 24.00
C GLY A 102 -8.54 -6.19 23.70
N ALA A 103 -7.90 -7.02 24.52
CA ALA A 103 -6.57 -7.56 24.30
C ALA A 103 -6.50 -8.47 23.06
N GLY A 104 -5.31 -8.51 22.42
CA GLY A 104 -4.89 -9.44 21.37
C GLY A 104 -4.45 -8.65 20.12
N GLY A 105 -3.16 -8.40 19.85
CA GLY A 105 -2.04 -9.34 19.95
C GLY A 105 -2.06 -10.25 18.73
N GLY A 106 -1.34 -9.88 17.67
CA GLY A 106 -1.20 -10.72 16.48
C GLY A 106 -0.63 -9.98 15.28
N GLU A 107 0.64 -10.22 15.03
CA GLU A 107 1.41 -9.84 13.85
C GLU A 107 0.65 -10.15 12.54
N ALA A 108 0.71 -9.24 11.57
CA ALA A 108 0.41 -9.55 10.17
C ALA A 108 1.67 -9.29 9.34
N GLY A 109 2.71 -10.04 9.66
CA GLY A 109 3.82 -10.35 8.76
C GLY A 109 3.74 -11.82 8.38
N ALA A 110 3.85 -12.09 7.07
CA ALA A 110 4.07 -13.39 6.43
C ALA A 110 2.94 -14.44 6.53
N GLY A 111 2.32 -14.70 5.39
CA GLY A 111 1.39 -15.81 5.15
C GLY A 111 1.17 -16.05 3.66
N THR A 112 2.25 -16.16 2.88
CA THR A 112 2.27 -16.89 1.62
C THR A 112 2.43 -18.36 1.96
N ASP A 113 1.37 -19.14 1.81
CA ASP A 113 1.35 -20.57 1.47
C ASP A 113 -0.13 -20.85 1.10
N ASP A 114 -0.46 -20.98 -0.18
CA ASP A 114 -0.51 -22.25 -0.92
C ASP A 114 -1.76 -23.10 -0.58
N GLU A 115 -2.29 -23.75 -1.62
CA GLU A 115 -3.41 -24.71 -1.64
C GLU A 115 -4.85 -24.23 -1.38
N PHE A 116 -5.63 -24.11 -2.46
CA PHE A 116 -6.72 -25.04 -2.80
C PHE A 116 -7.64 -24.41 -3.87
N ASN A 117 -7.26 -24.58 -5.15
CA ASN A 117 -8.24 -25.00 -6.16
C ASN A 117 -7.51 -25.55 -7.38
N LYS A 118 -7.04 -26.78 -7.21
CA LYS A 118 -6.74 -27.69 -8.30
C LYS A 118 -7.81 -28.79 -8.28
N ASP A 119 -8.40 -28.95 -9.46
CA ASP A 119 -9.21 -30.07 -9.95
C ASP A 119 -10.60 -30.27 -9.33
N GLU A 120 -11.64 -30.14 -10.16
CA GLU A 120 -12.20 -31.31 -10.87
C GLU A 120 -13.17 -30.89 -12.00
N LEU A 121 -12.87 -31.43 -13.21
CA LEU A 121 -13.75 -31.71 -14.38
C LEU A 121 -14.26 -30.58 -15.29
#